data_AF-A0A2V9D1R9-F1
#
_entry.id   AF-A0A2V9D1R9-F1
#
_cell.length_a   1.000
_cell.length_b   1.000
_cell.length_c   1.000
_cell.angle_alpha   90.00
_cell.angle_beta   90.00
_cell.angle_gamma   90.00
#
_symmetry.space_group_name_H-M   'P 1'
#
loop_
_entity.id
_entity.type
_entity.pdbx_description
1 polymer ?
#
loop_
_entity_poly.entity_id
_entity_poly.type
_entity_poly.pdbx_seq_one_letter_code
_entity_poly.pdbx_strand_id
1 'polypeptide(L)'
;MELRSAVRYAISASVVFTWQGPRGPLQGGGVTRDISTAGLYIRTPASPPIAVAVQVEIFLPSIEPEGKPVKILSEGRVIRVEKSSANEAPRGFAAVTEGSSIVRRK
;
A
#
# COMPACT_ATOMS: atom_id res chain seq x y z
N MET A 1 -4.26 -15.08 -21.59
CA MET A 1 -3.99 -15.63 -20.24
C MET A 1 -4.19 -14.49 -19.26
N GLU A 2 -5.21 -14.57 -18.40
CA GLU A 2 -5.38 -13.59 -17.34
C GLU A 2 -4.33 -13.83 -16.27
N LEU A 3 -3.51 -12.81 -15.97
CA LEU A 3 -2.43 -12.91 -14.99
C LEU A 3 -2.90 -12.45 -13.59
N ARG A 4 -4.11 -11.90 -13.48
CA ARG A 4 -4.64 -11.36 -12.23
C ARG A 4 -5.67 -12.29 -11.63
N SER A 5 -5.48 -12.64 -10.35
CA SER A 5 -6.40 -13.47 -9.56
C SER A 5 -7.49 -12.67 -8.85
N ALA A 6 -7.41 -11.33 -8.85
CA ALA A 6 -8.34 -10.47 -8.13
C ALA A 6 -8.62 -9.15 -8.87
N VAL A 7 -9.85 -8.64 -8.71
CA VAL A 7 -10.27 -7.33 -9.21
C VAL A 7 -9.52 -6.23 -8.46
N ARG A 8 -8.99 -5.25 -9.22
CA ARG A 8 -8.32 -4.07 -8.67
C ARG A 8 -9.23 -2.86 -8.77
N TYR A 9 -9.50 -2.25 -7.62
CA TYR A 9 -10.26 -1.02 -7.50
C TYR A 9 -9.29 0.17 -7.58
N ALA A 10 -9.52 1.06 -8.54
CA ALA A 10 -8.76 2.30 -8.68
C ALA A 10 -9.17 3.28 -7.56
N ILE A 11 -8.54 3.14 -6.40
CA ILE A 11 -8.80 3.96 -5.22
C ILE A 11 -7.54 4.77 -4.95
N SER A 12 -7.68 6.10 -5.00
CA SER A 12 -6.64 7.06 -4.66
C SER A 12 -6.80 7.50 -3.22
N ALA A 13 -6.13 6.80 -2.30
CA ALA A 13 -6.23 7.02 -0.87
C ALA A 13 -4.86 7.29 -0.25
N SER A 14 -4.82 8.18 0.74
CA SER A 14 -3.61 8.41 1.53
C SER A 14 -3.20 7.14 2.26
N VAL A 15 -1.91 6.87 2.29
CA VAL A 15 -1.37 5.68 2.93
C VAL A 15 -0.10 6.00 3.72
N VAL A 16 0.03 5.37 4.88
CA VAL A 16 1.26 5.29 5.66
C VAL A 16 1.68 3.83 5.68
N PHE A 17 2.97 3.56 5.59
CA PHE A 17 3.49 2.20 5.67
C PHE A 17 4.80 2.15 6.44
N THR A 18 5.05 1.03 7.11
CA THR A 18 6.27 0.79 7.88
C THR A 18 6.92 -0.53 7.47
N TRP A 19 8.24 -0.57 7.57
CA TRP A 19 9.03 -1.77 7.28
C TRP A 19 10.32 -1.78 8.09
N GLN A 20 10.96 -2.94 8.19
CA GLN A 20 12.23 -3.06 8.88
C GLN A 20 13.38 -2.56 7.99
N GLY A 21 14.09 -1.54 8.45
CA GLY A 21 15.32 -1.05 7.83
C GLY A 21 16.59 -1.57 8.51
N PRO A 22 17.78 -1.27 7.96
CA PRO A 22 19.05 -1.73 8.50
C PRO A 22 19.37 -1.23 9.92
N ARG A 23 18.80 -0.08 10.32
CA ARG A 23 19.05 0.56 11.63
C ARG A 23 17.82 0.59 12.54
N GLY A 24 16.74 -0.08 12.16
CA GLY A 24 15.47 -0.03 12.88
C GLY A 24 14.28 0.15 11.94
N PRO A 25 13.06 0.25 12.50
CA PRO A 25 11.84 0.49 11.74
C PRO A 25 11.92 1.81 10.96
N LEU A 26 11.49 1.75 9.71
CA LEU A 26 11.35 2.90 8.83
C LEU A 26 9.87 3.11 8.50
N GLN A 27 9.50 4.35 8.20
CA GLN A 27 8.16 4.74 7.79
C GLN A 27 8.19 5.56 6.51
N GLY A 28 7.17 5.38 5.68
CA GLY A 28 6.96 6.13 4.46
C GLY A 28 5.48 6.47 4.29
N GLY A 29 5.23 7.46 3.43
CA GLY A 29 3.89 7.88 3.05
C GLY A 29 3.72 7.84 1.54
N GLY A 30 2.47 7.81 1.10
CA GLY A 30 2.14 7.82 -0.32
C GLY A 30 0.65 7.88 -0.59
N VAL A 31 0.30 7.52 -1.82
CA VAL A 31 -1.09 7.40 -2.26
C VAL A 31 -1.26 6.07 -2.99
N THR A 32 -2.32 5.33 -2.70
CA THR A 32 -2.64 4.12 -3.46
C THR A 32 -2.97 4.49 -4.91
N ARG A 33 -2.50 3.70 -5.88
CA ARG A 33 -2.99 3.75 -7.26
C ARG A 33 -4.23 2.89 -7.40
N ASP A 34 -4.15 1.70 -6.83
CA ASP A 34 -5.20 0.70 -6.82
C ASP A 34 -4.98 -0.28 -5.66
N ILE A 35 -6.07 -0.91 -5.22
CA ILE A 35 -6.09 -1.97 -4.20
C ILE A 35 -6.95 -3.14 -4.65
N SER A 36 -6.67 -4.32 -4.14
CA SER A 36 -7.44 -5.55 -4.32
C SER A 36 -7.33 -6.41 -3.07
N THR A 37 -8.09 -7.49 -3.00
CA THR A 37 -7.95 -8.50 -1.94
C THR A 37 -6.59 -9.21 -1.96
N ALA A 38 -5.90 -9.23 -3.12
CA ALA A 38 -4.62 -9.92 -3.28
C ALA A 38 -3.39 -9.00 -3.17
N GLY A 39 -3.59 -7.68 -3.09
CA GLY A 39 -2.46 -6.74 -3.08
C GLY A 39 -2.83 -5.33 -3.49
N LEU A 40 -1.82 -4.47 -3.50
CA LEU A 40 -1.97 -3.04 -3.69
C LEU A 40 -0.78 -2.45 -4.45
N TYR A 41 -0.98 -1.26 -5.01
CA TYR A 41 0.10 -0.43 -5.55
C TYR A 41 0.11 0.93 -4.84
N ILE A 42 1.27 1.36 -4.34
CA ILE A 42 1.47 2.66 -3.70
C ILE A 42 2.41 3.52 -4.54
N ARG A 43 1.99 4.74 -4.85
CA ARG A 43 2.86 5.80 -5.37
C ARG A 43 3.55 6.48 -4.20
N THR A 44 4.88 6.50 -4.22
CA THR A 44 5.69 7.09 -3.16
C THR A 44 7.12 7.35 -3.66
N PRO A 45 7.79 8.43 -3.20
CA PRO A 45 9.20 8.65 -3.44
C PRO A 45 10.12 7.74 -2.58
N ALA A 46 9.58 7.09 -1.55
CA ALA A 46 10.33 6.26 -0.62
C ALA A 46 9.75 4.84 -0.59
N SER A 47 10.41 3.88 -1.23
CA SER A 47 9.92 2.50 -1.31
C SER A 47 10.72 1.56 -0.40
N PRO A 48 10.07 0.62 0.30
CA PRO A 48 10.77 -0.53 0.86
C PRO A 48 11.42 -1.35 -0.28
N PRO A 49 12.52 -2.07 -0.02
CA PRO A 49 13.11 -3.00 -0.99
C PRO A 49 12.17 -4.16 -1.35
N ILE A 50 12.44 -4.82 -2.48
CA ILE A 50 11.73 -6.05 -2.87
C ILE A 50 11.96 -7.15 -1.81
N ALA A 51 10.94 -8.01 -1.65
CA ALA A 51 10.84 -9.10 -0.70
C ALA A 51 10.73 -8.70 0.79
N VAL A 52 10.74 -7.41 1.11
CA VAL A 52 10.57 -6.89 2.47
C VAL A 52 9.09 -6.89 2.88
N ALA A 53 8.85 -7.33 4.12
CA ALA A 53 7.54 -7.26 4.74
C ALA A 53 7.17 -5.81 5.07
N VAL A 54 5.91 -5.45 4.83
CA VAL A 54 5.40 -4.09 5.00
C VAL A 54 4.05 -4.12 5.71
N GLN A 55 3.90 -3.23 6.68
CA GLN A 55 2.64 -2.91 7.34
C GLN A 55 2.09 -1.65 6.69
N VAL A 56 0.81 -1.64 6.33
CA VAL A 56 0.17 -0.61 5.53
C VAL A 56 -1.12 -0.14 6.18
N GLU A 57 -1.26 1.17 6.35
CA GLU A 57 -2.47 1.83 6.82
C GLU A 57 -3.03 2.73 5.72
N ILE A 58 -4.18 2.37 5.17
CA ILE A 58 -4.86 3.14 4.12
C ILE A 58 -6.00 3.92 4.78
N PHE A 59 -6.07 5.21 4.49
CA PHE A 59 -7.04 6.13 5.05
C PHE A 59 -8.06 6.49 3.98
N LEU A 60 -9.29 6.02 4.14
CA LEU A 60 -10.41 6.35 3.27
C LEU A 60 -11.30 7.39 3.96
N PRO A 61 -11.73 8.44 3.24
CA PRO A 61 -12.78 9.31 3.73
C PRO A 61 -14.06 8.49 3.96
N SER A 62 -15.04 9.08 4.63
CA SER A 62 -16.35 8.46 4.66
C SER A 62 -16.87 8.28 3.24
N ILE A 63 -17.28 7.06 2.92
CA ILE A 63 -17.88 6.72 1.62
C ILE A 63 -19.38 7.04 1.64
N GLU A 64 -19.99 7.10 2.82
CA GLU A 64 -21.40 7.43 3.02
C GLU A 64 -21.56 8.86 3.55
N PRO A 65 -22.64 9.59 3.21
CA PRO A 65 -22.86 10.97 3.66
C PRO A 65 -22.77 11.17 5.18
N GLU A 66 -23.20 10.19 5.97
CA GLU A 66 -23.13 10.18 7.44
C GLU A 66 -22.17 9.11 7.98
N GLY A 67 -21.40 8.49 7.09
CA GLY A 67 -20.48 7.42 7.46
C GLY A 67 -19.24 7.92 8.21
N LYS A 68 -18.51 6.97 8.78
CA LYS A 68 -17.26 7.26 9.49
C LYS A 68 -16.07 7.02 8.57
N PRO A 69 -14.97 7.79 8.71
CA PRO A 69 -13.71 7.49 8.03
C PRO A 69 -13.29 6.05 8.30
N VAL A 70 -12.85 5.38 7.24
CA VAL A 70 -12.45 3.98 7.29
C VAL A 70 -10.94 3.90 7.21
N LYS A 71 -10.35 3.08 8.08
CA LYS A 71 -8.94 2.69 7.97
C LYS A 71 -8.86 1.23 7.54
N ILE A 72 -8.07 0.95 6.51
CA ILE A 72 -7.71 -0.42 6.15
C ILE A 72 -6.30 -0.67 6.69
N LEU A 73 -6.15 -1.72 7.49
CA LEU A 73 -4.85 -2.22 7.92
C LEU A 73 -4.51 -3.41 7.04
N SER A 74 -3.31 -3.46 6.49
CA SER A 74 -2.84 -4.57 5.67
C SER A 74 -1.40 -4.92 5.98
N GLU A 75 -1.13 -6.21 6.04
CA GLU A 75 0.21 -6.78 6.08
C GLU A 75 0.51 -7.39 4.72
N GLY A 76 1.76 -7.30 4.28
CA GLY A 76 2.13 -7.83 2.98
C GLY A 76 3.62 -7.80 2.70
N ARG A 77 3.95 -8.12 1.46
CA ARG A 77 5.34 -8.19 0.98
C ARG A 77 5.52 -7.44 -0.32
N VAL A 78 6.57 -6.62 -0.39
CA VAL A 78 6.91 -5.91 -1.61
C VAL A 78 7.39 -6.90 -2.67
N ILE A 79 6.74 -6.91 -3.83
CA ILE A 79 7.10 -7.79 -4.96
C ILE A 79 7.74 -7.03 -6.11
N ARG A 80 7.57 -5.70 -6.15
CA ARG A 80 8.05 -4.88 -7.26
C ARG A 80 8.18 -3.42 -6.84
N VAL A 81 9.24 -2.76 -7.31
CA VAL A 81 9.46 -1.33 -7.14
C VAL A 81 9.60 -0.70 -8.53
N GLU A 82 8.80 0.31 -8.84
CA GLU A 82 8.90 1.07 -10.09
C GLU A 82 9.90 2.21 -9.91
N LYS A 83 10.91 2.26 -10.79
CA LYS A 83 11.84 3.37 -10.96
C LYS A 83 11.79 3.81 -12.42
N SER A 84 11.96 5.09 -12.71
CA SER A 84 11.96 5.57 -14.10
C SER A 84 13.32 5.49 -14.78
N SER A 85 14.40 5.44 -14.01
CA SER A 85 15.74 5.10 -14.47
C SER A 85 16.52 4.50 -13.29
N ALA A 86 17.67 3.87 -13.55
CA ALA A 86 18.45 3.16 -12.52
C ALA A 86 18.85 4.05 -11.33
N ASN A 87 19.03 5.35 -11.56
CA ASN A 87 19.43 6.35 -10.56
C ASN A 87 18.30 7.27 -10.07
N GLU A 88 17.06 7.06 -10.51
CA GLU A 88 15.93 7.84 -10.03
C GLU A 88 15.36 7.29 -8.72
N ALA A 89 14.79 8.21 -7.93
CA ALA A 89 13.97 7.84 -6.78
C ALA A 89 12.82 6.90 -7.21
N PRO A 90 12.41 5.96 -6.36
CA PRO A 90 11.21 5.16 -6.59
C PRO A 90 10.01 6.05 -6.93
N ARG A 91 9.16 5.59 -7.85
CA ARG A 91 7.85 6.21 -8.12
C ARG A 91 6.72 5.46 -7.43
N GLY A 92 7.02 4.28 -6.91
CA GLY A 92 6.10 3.48 -6.13
C GLY A 92 6.48 2.01 -6.07
N PHE A 93 5.65 1.23 -5.40
CA PHE A 93 5.83 -0.20 -5.26
C PHE A 93 4.50 -0.96 -5.26
N ALA A 94 4.58 -2.22 -5.64
CA ALA A 94 3.50 -3.18 -5.48
C ALA A 94 3.81 -4.14 -4.34
N ALA A 95 2.79 -4.43 -3.54
CA ALA A 95 2.85 -5.45 -2.51
C ALA A 95 1.73 -6.47 -2.69
N VAL A 96 2.01 -7.72 -2.36
CA VAL A 96 0.99 -8.76 -2.17
C VAL A 96 0.47 -8.69 -0.74
N THR A 97 -0.83 -8.86 -0.57
CA THR A 97 -1.47 -8.84 0.75
C THR A 97 -1.40 -10.24 1.37
N GLU A 98 -0.85 -10.32 2.57
CA GLU A 98 -0.80 -11.54 3.39
C GLU A 98 -1.93 -11.54 4.43
N GLY A 99 -2.34 -10.36 4.91
CA GLY A 99 -3.51 -10.17 5.78
C GLY A 99 -4.07 -8.75 5.66
N SER A 100 -5.37 -8.59 5.91
CA SER A 100 -5.99 -7.26 5.98
C SER A 100 -7.20 -7.22 6.90
N SER A 101 -7.49 -6.03 7.43
CA SER A 101 -8.67 -5.76 8.26
C SER A 101 -9.19 -4.35 8.02
N ILE A 102 -10.49 -4.15 8.27
CA ILE A 102 -11.16 -2.86 8.13
C ILE A 102 -11.53 -2.36 9.53
N VAL A 103 -11.09 -1.16 9.87
CA VAL A 103 -11.35 -0.51 11.16
C VAL A 103 -12.14 0.75 10.93
N ARG A 104 -13.28 0.87 11.63
CA ARG A 104 -14.08 2.10 11.71
C ARG A 104 -13.80 2.76 13.06
N ARG A 105 -13.38 4.03 13.06
CA ARG A 105 -13.26 4.76 14.34
C ARG A 105 -14.66 4.95 14.93
N LYS A 106 -14.80 4.78 16.25
CA LYS A 106 -16.07 5.03 16.97
C LYS A 106 -16.38 6.52 17.01
#